data_AF-A0A399EEL6-F1
#
_entry.id   AF-A0A399EEL6-F1
#
_cell.length_a   1.000
_cell.length_b   1.000
_cell.length_c   1.000
_cell.angle_alpha   90.00
_cell.angle_beta   90.00
_cell.angle_gamma   90.00
#
_symmetry.space_group_name_H-M   'P 1'
#
loop_
_entity.id
_entity.type
_entity.pdbx_description
1 polymer ?
#
loop_
_entity_poly.entity_id
_entity_poly.type
_entity_poly.pdbx_seq_one_letter_code
_entity_poly.pdbx_strand_id
1 'polypeptide(L)'
;MLRAGGRVVKNVQGYDLVRPFVGSFGALGTLLQATLRLRPGRERAFVRRAGRLGPLALEPRFVWQEGETLYAFTFGHPKEVAAFAASFGGEAVTGPLDYRPLFPGGMGVGEGPVRDLRMNWADGGKPPPVPKAFEGLAEAL
;
A
#
# COMPACT_ATOMS: atom_id res chain seq x y z
N MET A 1 25.38 -5.82 -4.84
CA MET A 1 24.32 -5.78 -3.80
C MET A 1 24.37 -4.42 -3.13
N LEU A 2 23.36 -3.58 -3.36
CA LEU A 2 23.26 -2.23 -2.79
C LEU A 2 22.53 -2.27 -1.44
N ARG A 3 22.96 -1.47 -0.47
CA ARG A 3 22.28 -1.28 0.82
C ARG A 3 22.06 0.21 1.04
N ALA A 4 20.81 0.62 1.25
CA ALA A 4 20.42 2.00 1.50
C ALA A 4 19.51 2.11 2.73
N GLY A 5 19.63 3.22 3.46
CA GLY A 5 18.89 3.46 4.70
C GLY A 5 19.44 2.74 5.92
N GLY A 6 18.67 2.69 7.00
CA GLY A 6 19.04 2.03 8.25
C GLY A 6 18.09 2.36 9.40
N ARG A 7 18.16 1.62 10.51
CA ARG A 7 17.33 1.84 11.72
C ARG A 7 17.65 3.16 12.43
N VAL A 8 18.91 3.59 12.36
CA VAL A 8 19.37 4.92 12.80
C VAL A 8 19.96 5.58 11.57
N VAL A 9 19.21 6.49 10.97
CA VAL A 9 19.67 7.22 9.79
C VAL A 9 20.48 8.42 10.28
N LYS A 10 21.80 8.26 10.36
CA LYS A 10 22.71 9.41 10.26
C LYS A 10 22.97 9.58 8.77
N ASN A 11 22.11 10.32 8.07
CA ASN A 11 22.37 10.75 6.69
C ASN A 11 23.50 11.78 6.72
N VAL A 12 24.73 11.33 6.94
CA VAL A 12 25.92 12.21 6.96
C VAL A 12 26.29 12.63 5.53
N GLN A 13 25.81 11.91 4.52
CA GLN A 13 25.91 12.24 3.09
C GLN A 13 24.50 12.11 2.48
N GLY A 14 23.87 13.23 2.13
CA GLY A 14 22.42 13.40 1.94
C GLY A 14 21.76 12.78 0.69
N TYR A 15 22.15 11.59 0.24
CA TYR A 15 21.48 10.92 -0.88
C TYR A 15 20.35 10.00 -0.40
N ASP A 16 19.12 10.25 -0.85
CA ASP A 16 17.95 9.42 -0.56
C ASP A 16 17.79 8.34 -1.63
N LEU A 17 18.51 7.22 -1.49
CA LEU A 17 18.35 6.05 -2.36
C LEU A 17 17.11 5.20 -2.00
N VAL A 18 16.44 5.50 -0.87
CA VAL A 18 15.25 4.75 -0.43
C VAL A 18 14.03 5.16 -1.25
N ARG A 19 13.84 6.47 -1.47
CA ARG A 19 12.68 6.99 -2.21
C ARG A 19 12.62 6.52 -3.68
N PRO A 20 13.71 6.53 -4.47
CA PRO A 20 13.68 6.01 -5.83
C PRO A 20 13.29 4.52 -5.87
N PHE A 21 13.71 3.73 -4.88
CA PHE A 21 13.40 2.31 -4.85
C PHE A 21 11.90 2.04 -4.56
N VAL A 22 11.30 2.82 -3.64
CA VAL A 22 9.88 2.71 -3.31
C VAL A 22 9.01 3.15 -4.49
N GLY A 23 8.24 2.21 -5.05
CA GLY A 23 7.40 2.48 -6.23
C GLY A 23 8.13 2.36 -7.56
N SER A 24 9.33 1.76 -7.59
CA SER A 24 10.06 1.47 -8.84
C SER A 24 9.48 0.30 -9.64
N PHE A 25 8.54 -0.47 -9.09
CA PHE A 25 7.97 -1.67 -9.71
C PHE A 25 9.02 -2.66 -10.25
N GLY A 26 10.19 -2.75 -9.58
CA GLY A 26 11.28 -3.65 -9.95
C GLY A 26 12.25 -3.09 -10.98
N ALA A 27 12.03 -1.87 -11.49
CA ALA A 27 12.92 -1.24 -12.47
C ALA A 27 14.34 -0.97 -11.92
N LEU A 28 14.50 -0.81 -10.60
CA LEU A 28 15.82 -0.67 -9.94
C LEU A 28 16.35 -2.00 -9.35
N GLY A 29 15.71 -3.12 -9.67
CA GLY A 29 16.10 -4.45 -9.20
C GLY A 29 15.18 -5.04 -8.12
N THR A 30 15.63 -6.16 -7.53
CA THR A 30 14.84 -6.95 -6.58
C THR A 30 15.12 -6.54 -5.13
N LEU A 31 14.06 -6.31 -4.35
CA LEU A 31 14.16 -6.01 -2.92
C LEU A 31 14.51 -7.27 -2.11
N LEU A 32 15.69 -7.28 -1.49
CA LEU A 32 16.11 -8.40 -0.64
C LEU A 32 15.81 -8.19 0.85
N GLN A 33 15.76 -6.94 1.31
CA GLN A 33 15.52 -6.59 2.71
C GLN A 33 14.89 -5.20 2.82
N ALA A 34 13.93 -5.02 3.73
CA ALA A 34 13.33 -3.73 4.04
C ALA A 34 13.41 -3.42 5.55
N THR A 35 13.54 -2.14 5.89
CA THR A 35 13.35 -1.63 7.26
C THR A 35 12.11 -0.75 7.28
N LEU A 36 11.09 -1.16 8.02
CA LEU A 36 9.79 -0.46 8.08
C LEU A 36 9.63 0.27 9.41
N ARG A 37 9.03 1.46 9.36
CA ARG A 37 8.65 2.21 10.56
C ARG A 37 7.35 1.66 11.12
N LEU A 38 7.37 1.22 12.37
CA LEU A 38 6.16 0.86 13.11
C LEU A 38 5.46 2.11 13.65
N ARG A 39 4.12 2.04 13.72
CA ARG A 39 3.27 3.07 14.29
C ARG A 39 2.53 2.50 15.50
N PRO A 40 2.41 3.23 16.62
CA PRO A 40 1.66 2.77 17.77
C PRO A 40 0.15 2.78 17.48
N GLY A 41 -0.57 1.83 18.07
CA GLY A 41 -2.02 1.77 18.07
C GLY A 41 -2.49 0.95 19.26
N ARG A 42 -3.40 1.50 20.07
CA ARG A 42 -3.97 0.81 21.24
C ARG A 42 -5.21 0.01 20.88
N GLU A 43 -5.84 0.37 19.76
CA GLU A 43 -7.02 -0.28 19.20
C GLU A 43 -6.92 -0.29 17.67
N ARG A 44 -7.67 -1.19 17.02
CA ARG A 44 -7.79 -1.29 15.56
C ARG A 44 -9.23 -1.56 15.12
N ALA A 45 -9.58 -1.09 13.94
CA ALA A 45 -10.81 -1.47 13.25
C ALA A 45 -10.45 -1.96 11.85
N PHE A 46 -10.93 -3.16 11.52
CA PHE A 46 -10.92 -3.70 10.16
C PHE A 46 -12.36 -3.97 9.76
N VAL A 47 -12.88 -3.18 8.83
CA VAL A 47 -14.31 -3.15 8.49
C VAL A 47 -14.50 -3.19 6.98
N ARG A 48 -15.63 -3.74 6.54
CA ARG A 48 -16.06 -3.76 5.15
C ARG A 48 -17.54 -3.42 5.01
N ARG A 49 -17.92 -2.86 3.88
CA ARG A 49 -19.32 -2.64 3.50
C ARG A 49 -19.48 -2.67 1.98
N ALA A 50 -20.69 -2.89 1.49
CA ALA A 50 -20.99 -2.63 0.08
C ALA A 50 -20.75 -1.14 -0.22
N GLY A 51 -20.03 -0.83 -1.29
CA GLY A 51 -19.68 0.53 -1.66
C GLY A 51 -18.51 0.63 -2.62
N ARG A 52 -18.26 1.85 -3.08
CA ARG A 52 -17.15 2.19 -3.98
C ARG A 52 -16.19 3.14 -3.28
N LEU A 53 -14.94 3.16 -3.74
CA LEU A 53 -13.96 4.16 -3.31
C LEU A 53 -14.48 5.57 -3.59
N GLY A 54 -14.34 6.43 -2.58
CA GLY A 54 -14.77 7.81 -2.62
C GLY A 54 -14.48 8.50 -1.28
N PRO A 55 -14.85 9.77 -1.14
CA PRO A 55 -14.67 10.52 0.11
C PRO A 55 -15.35 9.82 1.30
N LEU A 56 -14.66 9.79 2.44
CA LEU A 56 -15.17 9.28 3.70
C LEU A 56 -15.23 10.41 4.73
N ALA A 57 -16.21 10.35 5.64
CA ALA A 57 -16.36 11.36 6.70
C ALA A 57 -15.16 11.39 7.66
N LEU A 58 -14.55 10.22 7.91
CA LEU A 58 -13.32 10.07 8.67
C LEU A 58 -12.32 9.26 7.83
N GLU A 59 -11.11 9.77 7.67
CA GLU A 59 -10.07 9.13 6.87
C GLU A 59 -9.42 7.96 7.65
N PRO A 60 -9.52 6.72 7.16
CA PRO A 60 -8.78 5.60 7.74
C PRO A 60 -7.30 5.65 7.32
N ARG A 61 -6.47 4.84 7.98
CA ARG A 61 -5.08 4.63 7.54
C ARG A 61 -5.00 3.96 6.17
N PHE A 62 -5.92 3.06 5.88
CA PHE A 62 -6.01 2.35 4.60
C PHE A 62 -7.46 2.20 4.18
N VAL A 63 -7.69 2.35 2.87
CA VAL A 63 -8.98 2.10 2.22
C VAL A 63 -8.72 1.54 0.82
N TRP A 64 -9.46 0.51 0.44
CA TRP A 64 -9.40 -0.11 -0.88
C TRP A 64 -10.75 -0.72 -1.21
N GLN A 65 -10.96 -1.03 -2.49
CA GLN A 65 -12.17 -1.66 -2.99
C GLN A 65 -11.81 -2.98 -3.68
N GLU A 66 -12.65 -3.98 -3.48
CA GLU A 66 -12.66 -5.25 -4.20
C GLU A 66 -14.07 -5.45 -4.78
N GLY A 67 -14.20 -5.43 -6.10
CA GLY A 67 -15.51 -5.49 -6.76
C GLY A 67 -16.42 -4.36 -6.26
N GLU A 68 -17.51 -4.72 -5.59
CA GLU A 68 -18.47 -3.78 -4.98
C GLU A 68 -18.33 -3.66 -3.46
N THR A 69 -17.24 -4.20 -2.89
CA THR A 69 -16.97 -4.15 -1.45
C THR A 69 -15.88 -3.14 -1.17
N LEU A 70 -16.18 -2.18 -0.28
CA LEU A 70 -15.23 -1.23 0.26
C LEU A 70 -14.67 -1.76 1.58
N TYR A 71 -13.36 -1.86 1.67
CA TYR A 71 -12.62 -2.23 2.87
C TYR A 71 -11.91 -1.02 3.45
N ALA A 72 -11.84 -0.95 4.77
CA ALA A 72 -11.04 0.04 5.47
C ALA A 72 -10.37 -0.54 6.70
N PHE A 73 -9.12 -0.11 6.93
CA PHE A 73 -8.33 -0.48 8.10
C PHE A 73 -7.76 0.77 8.76
N THR A 74 -7.98 0.89 10.06
CA THR A 74 -7.39 1.96 10.88
C THR A 74 -6.97 1.45 12.24
N PHE A 75 -6.03 2.15 12.86
CA PHE A 75 -5.53 1.86 14.21
C PHE A 75 -5.06 3.15 14.86
N GLY A 76 -5.12 3.20 16.20
CA GLY A 76 -4.74 4.41 16.92
C GLY A 76 -5.32 4.47 18.33
N HIS A 77 -5.80 5.66 18.70
CA HIS A 77 -6.44 5.88 19.99
C HIS A 77 -7.83 5.22 20.01
N PRO A 78 -8.26 4.56 21.11
CA PRO A 78 -9.53 3.81 21.13
C PRO A 78 -10.75 4.64 20.73
N LYS A 79 -10.82 5.91 21.14
CA LYS A 79 -11.91 6.82 20.74
C LYS A 79 -11.95 7.12 19.24
N GLU A 80 -10.79 7.28 18.60
CA GLU A 80 -10.71 7.56 17.15
C GLU A 80 -11.13 6.32 16.36
N VAL A 81 -10.68 5.15 16.79
CA VAL A 81 -11.02 3.87 16.14
C VAL A 81 -12.51 3.57 16.29
N ALA A 82 -13.09 3.79 17.48
CA ALA A 82 -14.52 3.63 17.70
C ALA A 82 -15.36 4.63 16.89
N ALA A 83 -14.94 5.90 16.83
CA ALA A 83 -15.61 6.92 16.01
C ALA A 83 -15.54 6.57 14.51
N PHE A 84 -14.39 6.10 14.03
CA PHE A 84 -14.24 5.63 12.66
C PHE A 84 -15.15 4.43 12.38
N ALA A 85 -15.15 3.40 13.22
CA ALA A 85 -15.97 2.21 13.03
C ALA A 85 -17.48 2.56 13.02
N ALA A 86 -17.93 3.44 13.90
CA ALA A 86 -19.31 3.93 13.92
C ALA A 86 -19.66 4.75 12.67
N SER A 87 -18.76 5.60 12.20
CA SER A 87 -18.97 6.43 11.00
C SER A 87 -18.91 5.62 9.69
N PHE A 88 -18.02 4.64 9.60
CA PHE A 88 -17.89 3.75 8.46
C PHE A 88 -19.01 2.71 8.43
N GLY A 89 -19.43 2.19 9.59
CA GLY A 89 -20.43 1.12 9.70
C GLY A 89 -19.96 -0.19 9.06
N GLY A 90 -20.90 -1.01 8.59
CA GLY A 90 -20.59 -2.28 7.94
C GLY A 90 -20.22 -3.40 8.92
N GLU A 91 -19.55 -4.42 8.40
CA GLU A 91 -19.17 -5.62 9.12
C GLU A 91 -17.70 -5.62 9.50
N ALA A 92 -17.38 -6.12 10.69
CA ALA A 92 -16.00 -6.39 11.06
C ALA A 92 -15.44 -7.55 10.22
N VAL A 93 -14.24 -7.36 9.67
CA VAL A 93 -13.54 -8.40 8.93
C VAL A 93 -12.76 -9.26 9.93
N THR A 94 -13.11 -10.54 9.99
CA THR A 94 -12.43 -11.52 10.83
C THR A 94 -11.38 -12.28 10.03
N GLY A 95 -10.13 -12.25 10.50
CA GLY A 95 -9.01 -12.97 9.87
C GLY A 95 -8.31 -12.20 8.74
N PRO A 96 -7.27 -12.80 8.14
CA PRO A 96 -6.55 -12.20 7.02
C PRO A 96 -7.36 -12.32 5.72
N LEU A 97 -7.11 -11.40 4.79
CA LEU A 97 -7.53 -11.55 3.40
C LEU A 97 -6.39 -12.21 2.60
N ASP A 98 -6.76 -13.12 1.69
CA ASP A 98 -5.81 -13.71 0.76
C ASP A 98 -6.22 -13.42 -0.68
N TYR A 99 -5.53 -12.45 -1.28
CA TYR A 99 -5.73 -12.05 -2.67
C TYR A 99 -4.85 -12.82 -3.66
N ARG A 100 -3.92 -13.67 -3.21
CA ARG A 100 -3.02 -14.41 -4.12
C ARG A 100 -3.78 -15.20 -5.20
N PRO A 101 -4.93 -15.85 -4.92
CA PRO A 101 -5.69 -16.56 -5.95
C PRO A 101 -6.25 -15.64 -7.06
N LEU A 102 -6.40 -14.34 -6.82
CA LEU A 102 -6.87 -13.38 -7.82
C LEU A 102 -5.75 -12.92 -8.76
N PHE A 103 -4.48 -13.18 -8.43
CA PHE A 103 -3.31 -12.68 -9.17
C PHE A 103 -2.27 -13.79 -9.45
N PRO A 104 -2.64 -14.93 -10.07
CA PRO A 104 -1.71 -16.02 -10.36
C PRO A 104 -0.53 -15.63 -11.28
N GLY A 105 -0.72 -14.67 -12.18
CA GLY A 105 0.30 -14.06 -13.04
C GLY A 105 1.06 -12.90 -12.40
N GLY A 106 0.75 -12.57 -11.14
CA GLY A 106 1.32 -11.45 -10.39
C GLY A 106 0.44 -10.21 -10.42
N MET A 107 0.49 -9.43 -9.34
CA MET A 107 -0.31 -8.22 -9.16
C MET A 107 0.37 -7.03 -9.84
N GLY A 108 -0.19 -6.56 -10.94
CA GLY A 108 0.29 -5.38 -11.68
C GLY A 108 -0.80 -4.33 -11.88
N VAL A 109 -0.44 -3.22 -12.55
CA VAL A 109 -1.40 -2.13 -12.78
C VAL A 109 -2.27 -2.47 -13.99
N GLY A 110 -3.58 -2.27 -13.85
CA GLY A 110 -4.54 -2.53 -14.92
C GLY A 110 -5.98 -2.57 -14.40
N GLU A 111 -6.93 -2.75 -15.30
CA GLU A 111 -8.33 -2.94 -14.92
C GLU A 111 -8.51 -4.34 -14.31
N GLY A 112 -8.81 -4.40 -13.02
CA GLY A 112 -9.08 -5.65 -12.33
C GLY A 112 -9.97 -5.48 -11.09
N PRO A 113 -10.09 -6.53 -10.27
CA PRO A 113 -11.10 -6.58 -9.22
C PRO A 113 -10.74 -5.73 -8.00
N VAL A 114 -9.46 -5.39 -7.79
CA VAL A 114 -8.98 -4.70 -6.59
C VAL A 114 -8.41 -3.34 -6.98
N ARG A 115 -8.79 -2.29 -6.26
CA ARG A 115 -8.25 -0.95 -6.46
C ARG A 115 -8.05 -0.20 -5.15
N ASP A 116 -7.07 0.68 -5.12
CA ASP A 116 -6.85 1.63 -4.03
C ASP A 116 -7.01 3.07 -4.55
N LEU A 117 -6.64 4.07 -3.73
CA LEU A 117 -6.74 5.48 -4.10
C LEU A 117 -5.77 5.90 -5.23
N ARG A 118 -4.78 5.08 -5.57
CA ARG A 118 -3.74 5.37 -6.55
C ARG A 118 -3.89 4.53 -7.82
N MET A 119 -4.20 3.25 -7.68
CA MET A 119 -4.12 2.28 -8.78
C MET A 119 -5.33 1.34 -8.82
N ASN A 120 -5.65 0.85 -10.02
CA ASN A 120 -6.39 -0.38 -10.20
C ASN A 120 -5.41 -1.53 -10.46
N TRP A 121 -5.70 -2.71 -9.92
CA TRP A 121 -4.81 -3.86 -9.91
C TRP A 121 -5.40 -5.02 -10.71
N ALA A 122 -4.61 -5.57 -11.62
CA ALA A 122 -4.98 -6.66 -12.50
C ALA A 122 -3.97 -7.81 -12.45
N ASP A 123 -4.46 -9.02 -12.71
CA ASP A 123 -3.63 -10.21 -12.87
C ASP A 123 -2.74 -10.11 -14.12
N GLY A 124 -1.43 -10.34 -13.95
CA GLY A 124 -0.45 -10.17 -15.02
C GLY A 124 -0.35 -8.73 -15.54
N GLY A 125 -0.87 -7.75 -14.79
CA GLY A 125 -0.78 -6.34 -15.15
C GLY A 125 0.67 -5.89 -15.28
N LYS A 126 0.92 -4.88 -16.12
CA LYS A 126 2.28 -4.36 -16.32
C LYS A 126 2.59 -3.29 -15.26
N PRO A 127 3.88 -3.08 -14.95
CA PRO A 127 4.33 -1.86 -14.28
C PRO A 127 3.84 -0.60 -15.02
N PRO A 128 3.61 0.51 -14.31
CA PRO A 128 3.39 1.79 -14.95
C PRO A 128 4.64 2.19 -15.77
N PRO A 129 4.47 3.03 -16.81
CA PRO A 129 5.59 3.47 -17.64
C PRO A 129 6.64 4.21 -16.80
N VAL A 130 7.90 3.87 -17.02
CA VAL A 130 9.05 4.44 -16.32
C VAL A 130 9.46 5.75 -17.02
N PRO A 131 9.62 6.88 -16.30
CA PRO A 131 10.12 8.12 -16.91
C PRO A 131 11.57 7.97 -17.39
N LYS A 132 11.94 8.61 -18.51
CA LYS A 132 13.31 8.56 -19.08
C LYS A 132 14.44 8.85 -18.08
N ALA A 133 14.24 9.83 -17.19
CA ALA A 133 15.23 10.16 -16.17
C ALA A 133 15.50 8.97 -15.21
N PHE A 134 14.50 8.11 -15.01
CA PHE A 134 14.58 6.94 -14.16
C PHE A 134 15.19 5.73 -14.89
N GLU A 135 15.03 5.65 -16.22
CA GLU A 135 15.73 4.65 -17.06
C GLU A 135 17.24 4.84 -16.97
N GLY A 136 17.74 6.07 -17.11
CA GLY A 136 19.18 6.35 -16.97
C GLY A 136 19.73 6.07 -15.57
N LEU A 137 18.89 6.17 -14.52
CA LEU A 137 19.27 5.74 -13.17
C LEU A 137 19.34 4.21 -13.08
N ALA A 138 18.40 3.50 -13.67
CA ALA A 138 18.36 2.03 -13.66
C ALA A 138 19.57 1.42 -14.39
N GLU A 139 20.02 2.03 -15.49
CA GLU A 139 21.21 1.60 -16.24
C GLU A 139 22.52 1.83 -15.48
N ALA A 140 22.53 2.74 -14.51
CA ALA A 140 23.74 3.16 -13.79
C ALA A 140 23.97 2.39 -12.46
N LEU A 141 23.04 1.53 -12.03
CA LEU A 141 23.07 0.80 -10.75
C LEU A 141 23.42 -0.68 -10.92
#